data_AF-A0A9L0T6D0-F1
#
_entry.id   AF-A0A9L0T6D0-F1
#
_cell.length_a   1.000
_cell.length_b   1.000
_cell.length_c   1.000
_cell.angle_alpha   90.00
_cell.angle_beta   90.00
_cell.angle_gamma   90.00
#
_symmetry.space_group_name_H-M   'P 1'
#
loop_
_entity.id
_entity.type
_entity.pdbx_description
1 polymer ?
#
loop_
_entity_poly.entity_id
_entity_poly.type
_entity_poly.pdbx_seq_one_letter_code
_entity_poly.pdbx_strand_id
1 'polypeptide(L)'
;MLVATCTPSSMACLLRAVWRVSAGVFFLSLWGMAVGDKLLVVPQDGSHWLSMKDIIEPLSEKGHDIVVLVPEVSLLVKESKYYTRRIYPVPYDEEEMIPSGHMGKRTQSYFGK
;
A
#
# COMPACT_ATOMS: atom_id res chain seq x y z
N MET A 1 -21.85 -54.06 25.80
CA MET A 1 -22.25 -53.06 24.80
C MET A 1 -22.53 -51.77 25.57
N LEU A 2 -21.57 -50.85 25.65
CA LEU A 2 -21.77 -49.57 26.35
C LEU A 2 -22.28 -48.56 25.32
N VAL A 3 -23.56 -48.20 25.41
CA VAL A 3 -24.17 -47.17 24.55
C VAL A 3 -23.71 -45.82 25.09
N ALA A 4 -22.92 -45.09 24.29
CA ALA A 4 -22.51 -43.73 24.61
C ALA A 4 -23.74 -42.80 24.63
N THR A 5 -24.27 -42.50 25.81
CA THR A 5 -25.31 -41.49 25.98
C THR A 5 -24.67 -40.11 25.87
N CYS A 6 -24.79 -39.50 24.69
CA CYS A 6 -24.36 -38.12 24.45
C CYS A 6 -25.38 -37.16 25.10
N THR A 7 -24.94 -36.37 26.07
CA THR A 7 -25.80 -35.40 26.78
C THR A 7 -25.92 -34.09 25.97
N PRO A 8 -27.10 -33.43 25.94
CA PRO A 8 -27.36 -32.25 25.11
C PRO A 8 -26.51 -31.02 25.48
N SER A 9 -26.01 -30.95 26.72
CA SER A 9 -25.08 -29.90 27.18
C SER A 9 -23.69 -30.01 26.54
N SER A 10 -23.21 -31.24 26.29
CA SER A 10 -21.92 -31.48 25.64
C SER A 10 -21.93 -31.00 24.19
N MET A 11 -23.03 -31.27 23.46
CA MET A 11 -23.17 -30.88 22.05
C MET A 11 -23.33 -29.36 21.88
N ALA A 12 -24.03 -28.68 22.79
CA ALA A 12 -24.16 -27.22 22.77
C ALA A 12 -22.82 -26.50 23.02
N CYS A 13 -21.98 -27.04 23.92
CA CYS A 13 -20.63 -26.53 24.16
C CYS A 13 -19.72 -26.71 22.94
N LEU A 14 -19.80 -27.88 22.27
CA LEU A 14 -19.06 -28.14 21.05
C LEU A 14 -19.50 -27.22 19.91
N LEU A 15 -20.79 -27.00 19.71
CA LEU A 15 -21.31 -26.08 18.69
C LEU A 15 -20.86 -24.62 18.95
N ARG A 16 -20.88 -24.15 20.20
CA ARG A 16 -20.37 -22.82 20.54
C ARG A 16 -18.86 -22.68 20.34
N ALA A 17 -18.09 -23.70 20.71
CA ALA A 17 -16.65 -23.72 20.51
C ALA A 17 -16.30 -23.74 19.01
N VAL A 18 -16.99 -24.58 18.23
CA VAL A 18 -16.82 -24.67 16.77
C VAL A 18 -17.15 -23.33 16.11
N TRP A 19 -18.25 -22.67 16.48
CA TRP A 19 -18.62 -21.39 15.88
C TRP A 19 -17.62 -20.26 16.20
N ARG A 20 -17.04 -20.26 17.41
CA ARG A 20 -16.00 -19.32 17.82
C ARG A 20 -14.69 -19.52 17.05
N VAL A 21 -14.29 -20.77 16.84
CA VAL A 21 -13.07 -21.11 16.08
C VAL A 21 -13.28 -20.82 14.60
N SER A 22 -14.43 -21.18 14.02
CA SER A 22 -14.76 -20.90 12.62
C SER A 22 -14.73 -19.40 12.30
N ALA A 23 -15.28 -18.55 13.16
CA ALA A 23 -15.25 -17.10 12.95
C ALA A 23 -13.82 -16.53 13.01
N GLY A 24 -12.98 -17.03 13.92
CA GLY A 24 -11.58 -16.61 14.02
C GLY A 24 -10.73 -17.06 12.83
N VAL A 25 -10.86 -18.32 12.41
CA VAL A 25 -10.16 -18.86 11.23
C VAL A 25 -10.61 -18.15 9.96
N PHE A 26 -11.91 -17.87 9.81
CA PHE A 26 -12.44 -17.12 8.67
C PHE A 26 -11.86 -15.70 8.60
N PHE A 27 -11.79 -15.01 9.73
CA PHE A 27 -11.20 -13.67 9.80
C PHE A 27 -9.70 -13.66 9.48
N LEU A 28 -8.93 -14.63 10.00
CA LEU A 28 -7.51 -14.79 9.63
C LEU A 28 -7.32 -15.10 8.15
N SER A 29 -8.18 -15.95 7.57
CA SER A 29 -8.11 -16.31 6.15
C SER A 29 -8.44 -15.13 5.24
N LEU A 30 -9.41 -14.29 5.62
CA LEU A 30 -9.74 -13.06 4.87
C LEU A 30 -8.62 -12.02 4.96
N TRP A 31 -8.01 -11.86 6.15
CA TRP A 31 -6.90 -10.92 6.34
C TRP A 31 -5.64 -11.34 5.55
N GLY A 32 -5.45 -12.63 5.30
CA GLY A 32 -4.34 -13.17 4.50
C GLY A 32 -4.52 -13.12 2.98
N MET A 33 -5.70 -12.73 2.47
CA MET A 33 -6.06 -12.83 1.04
C MET A 33 -6.11 -11.51 0.28
N ALA A 34 -5.47 -10.44 0.76
CA ALA A 34 -5.19 -9.28 -0.09
C ALA A 34 -4.00 -9.59 -1.01
N VAL A 35 -4.23 -10.42 -2.03
CA VAL A 35 -3.26 -10.73 -3.10
C VAL A 35 -3.32 -9.61 -4.12
N GLY A 36 -2.62 -8.51 -3.81
CA GLY A 36 -2.47 -7.36 -4.70
C GLY A 36 -1.05 -7.32 -5.27
N ASP A 37 -0.68 -8.26 -6.13
CA ASP A 37 0.72 -8.39 -6.56
C ASP A 37 1.25 -7.15 -7.32
N LYS A 38 0.36 -6.35 -7.91
CA LYS A 38 0.72 -5.18 -8.72
C LYS A 38 -0.08 -3.94 -8.34
N LEU A 39 0.63 -2.85 -8.07
CA LEU A 39 0.04 -1.55 -7.73
C LEU A 39 0.47 -0.49 -8.75
N LEU A 40 -0.50 0.24 -9.30
CA LEU A 40 -0.24 1.41 -10.13
C LEU A 40 -0.49 2.68 -9.30
N VAL A 41 0.49 3.55 -9.24
CA VAL A 41 0.42 4.82 -8.50
C VAL A 41 0.58 5.97 -9.48
N VAL A 42 -0.36 6.92 -9.44
CA VAL A 42 -0.26 8.19 -10.15
C VAL A 42 -0.01 9.29 -9.11
N PRO A 43 1.25 9.64 -8.82
CA PRO A 43 1.59 10.68 -7.88
C PRO A 43 1.09 12.05 -8.36
N GLN A 44 0.68 12.85 -7.39
CA GLN A 44 0.58 14.30 -7.56
C GLN A 44 1.83 14.92 -6.95
N ASP A 45 2.53 15.77 -7.70
CA ASP A 45 3.76 16.43 -7.22
C ASP A 45 3.50 17.26 -5.94
N GLY A 46 4.52 17.35 -5.09
CA GLY A 46 4.51 18.17 -3.88
C GLY A 46 4.46 17.32 -2.60
N SER A 47 3.77 17.84 -1.58
CA SER A 47 3.59 17.15 -0.29
C SER A 47 2.82 15.82 -0.43
N HIS A 48 1.93 15.73 -1.41
CA HIS A 48 1.17 14.50 -1.69
C HIS A 48 2.10 13.31 -1.99
N TRP A 49 3.11 13.52 -2.83
CA TRP A 49 4.10 12.48 -3.12
C TRP A 49 4.93 12.11 -1.89
N LEU A 50 5.36 13.10 -1.09
CA LEU A 50 6.14 12.84 0.12
C LEU A 50 5.38 11.94 1.10
N SER A 51 4.08 12.18 1.30
CA SER A 51 3.24 11.30 2.13
C SER A 51 2.97 9.94 1.49
N MET A 52 2.85 9.88 0.17
CA MET A 52 2.65 8.61 -0.54
C MET A 52 3.87 7.68 -0.39
N LYS A 53 5.07 8.25 -0.32
CA LYS A 53 6.31 7.49 -0.17
C LYS A 53 6.30 6.59 1.08
N ASP A 54 5.82 7.11 2.20
CA ASP A 54 5.72 6.37 3.48
C ASP A 54 4.76 5.15 3.40
N ILE A 55 3.89 5.11 2.39
CA ILE A 55 2.99 3.98 2.12
C ILE A 55 3.59 3.01 1.09
N ILE A 56 4.30 3.53 0.08
CA ILE A 56 4.88 2.74 -1.00
C ILE A 56 6.01 1.83 -0.50
N GLU A 57 6.89 2.35 0.38
CA GLU A 57 8.01 1.57 0.92
C GLU A 57 7.55 0.28 1.63
N PRO A 58 6.66 0.32 2.63
CA PRO A 58 6.21 -0.90 3.31
C PRO A 58 5.36 -1.83 2.43
N LEU A 59 4.73 -1.34 1.35
CA LEU A 59 4.03 -2.20 0.39
C LEU A 59 5.03 -2.95 -0.49
N SER A 60 6.09 -2.27 -0.94
CA SER A 60 7.19 -2.89 -1.68
C SER A 60 7.89 -3.97 -0.84
N GLU A 61 8.18 -3.70 0.43
CA GLU A 61 8.77 -4.67 1.35
C GLU A 61 7.88 -5.90 1.59
N LYS A 62 6.57 -5.76 1.47
CA LYS A 62 5.60 -6.87 1.50
C LYS A 62 5.54 -7.67 0.20
N GLY A 63 6.36 -7.33 -0.80
CA GLY A 63 6.45 -8.03 -2.07
C GLY A 63 5.51 -7.52 -3.16
N HIS A 64 4.90 -6.34 -3.00
CA HIS A 64 4.07 -5.75 -4.05
C HIS A 64 4.96 -5.14 -5.14
N ASP A 65 4.67 -5.44 -6.40
CA ASP A 65 5.30 -4.79 -7.56
C ASP A 65 4.60 -3.46 -7.83
N ILE A 66 5.29 -2.36 -7.58
CA ILE A 66 4.71 -1.01 -7.63
C ILE A 66 5.25 -0.27 -8.85
N VAL A 67 4.34 0.24 -9.68
CA VAL A 67 4.64 1.08 -10.83
C VAL A 67 4.16 2.50 -10.56
N VAL A 68 5.06 3.47 -10.62
CA VAL A 68 4.77 4.89 -10.39
C VAL A 68 4.81 5.61 -11.75
N LEU A 69 3.70 6.25 -12.13
CA LEU A 69 3.62 7.06 -13.34
C LEU A 69 4.09 8.49 -13.06
N VAL A 70 5.14 8.92 -13.73
CA VAL A 70 5.80 10.20 -13.43
C VAL A 70 5.67 11.13 -14.65
N PRO A 71 5.14 12.35 -14.49
CA PRO A 71 5.21 13.36 -15.55
C PRO A 71 6.68 13.66 -15.91
N GLU A 72 6.97 13.93 -17.17
CA GLU A 72 8.34 14.28 -17.64
C GLU A 72 8.97 15.44 -16.85
N VAL A 73 8.14 16.38 -16.41
CA VAL A 73 8.52 17.60 -15.67
C VAL A 73 8.59 17.44 -14.14
N SER A 74 8.33 16.24 -13.60
CA SER A 74 8.29 16.02 -12.15
C SER A 74 9.67 16.19 -11.49
N LEU A 75 9.75 17.04 -10.47
CA LEU A 75 10.99 17.34 -9.76
C LEU A 75 11.20 16.48 -8.49
N LEU A 76 10.14 15.88 -7.97
CA LEU A 76 10.12 15.30 -6.61
C LEU A 76 10.15 13.76 -6.63
N VAL A 77 9.70 13.15 -7.73
CA VAL A 77 9.73 11.69 -7.88
C VAL A 77 11.07 11.26 -8.46
N LYS A 78 11.95 10.74 -7.60
CA LYS A 78 13.29 10.25 -7.97
C LYS A 78 13.29 8.75 -8.27
N GLU A 79 14.43 8.21 -8.70
CA GLU A 79 14.60 6.75 -8.76
C GLU A 79 14.62 6.13 -7.36
N SER A 80 14.10 4.92 -7.22
CA SER A 80 14.06 4.18 -5.96
C SER A 80 14.04 2.68 -6.21
N LYS A 81 14.48 1.90 -5.21
CA LYS A 81 14.36 0.44 -5.22
C LYS A 81 12.94 -0.06 -4.91
N TYR A 82 12.08 0.80 -4.37
CA TYR A 82 10.75 0.41 -3.89
C TYR A 82 9.66 0.41 -4.98
N TYR A 83 9.96 0.94 -6.16
CA TYR A 83 9.01 1.01 -7.27
C TYR A 83 9.72 1.18 -8.61
N THR A 84 9.01 0.82 -9.68
CA THR A 84 9.42 1.08 -11.06
C THR A 84 8.79 2.37 -11.55
N ARG A 85 9.58 3.35 -12.02
CA ARG A 85 9.02 4.57 -12.63
C ARG A 85 8.66 4.36 -14.10
N ARG A 86 7.60 5.00 -14.55
CA ARG A 86 7.19 5.11 -15.96
C ARG A 86 6.91 6.56 -16.28
N ILE A 87 7.71 7.13 -17.18
CA ILE A 87 7.59 8.55 -17.55
C ILE A 87 6.50 8.69 -18.62
N TYR A 88 5.63 9.69 -18.48
CA TYR A 88 4.64 10.04 -19.50
C TYR A 88 4.76 11.52 -19.90
N PRO A 89 4.60 11.83 -21.19
CA PRO A 89 4.67 13.21 -21.67
C PRO A 89 3.43 13.97 -21.22
N VAL A 90 3.63 15.24 -20.87
CA VAL A 90 2.54 16.16 -20.49
C VAL A 90 2.67 17.47 -21.27
N PRO A 91 1.55 18.11 -21.63
CA PRO A 91 1.57 19.36 -22.40
C PRO A 91 1.82 20.59 -21.51
N TYR A 92 2.67 20.46 -20.49
CA TYR A 92 3.01 21.54 -19.55
C TYR A 92 4.47 21.95 -19.75
N ASP A 93 4.70 23.25 -19.80
CA ASP A 93 6.05 23.81 -19.91
C ASP A 93 6.74 23.79 -18.54
N GLU A 94 8.05 23.50 -18.50
CA GLU A 94 8.83 23.40 -17.24
C GLU A 94 8.76 24.70 -16.42
N GLU A 95 8.61 25.85 -17.09
CA GLU A 95 8.51 27.15 -16.44
C GLU A 95 7.21 27.33 -15.61
N GLU A 96 6.13 26.61 -15.93
CA GLU A 96 4.85 26.71 -15.23
C GLU A 96 4.83 25.87 -13.94
N MET A 97 5.62 24.80 -13.89
CA MET A 97 5.76 23.93 -12.70
C MET A 97 6.83 24.39 -11.71
N ILE A 98 7.78 25.23 -12.12
CA ILE A 98 8.78 25.79 -11.21
C ILE A 98 8.08 26.88 -10.36
N PRO A 99 7.90 26.68 -9.03
CA PRO A 99 7.41 27.76 -8.20
C PRO A 99 8.45 28.88 -8.25
N SER A 100 8.02 30.05 -8.70
CA SER A 100 8.77 31.27 -8.98
C SER A 100 10.11 31.34 -8.25
N GLY A 101 11.18 31.59 -9.01
CA GLY A 101 12.64 31.40 -8.74
C GLY A 101 13.26 31.76 -7.38
N HIS A 102 12.51 32.18 -6.38
CA HIS A 102 12.94 32.28 -4.99
C HIS A 102 12.67 31.00 -4.16
N MET A 103 11.80 30.09 -4.61
CA MET A 103 11.49 28.84 -3.87
C MET A 103 12.43 27.68 -4.23
N GLY A 104 12.98 27.66 -5.46
CA GLY A 104 13.77 26.53 -5.99
C GLY A 104 15.08 26.23 -5.23
N LYS A 105 15.65 27.22 -4.52
CA LYS A 105 16.86 27.00 -3.71
C LYS A 105 16.57 26.32 -2.37
N ARG A 106 15.34 26.44 -1.86
CA ARG A 106 14.96 25.90 -0.55
C ARG A 106 14.55 24.44 -0.63
N THR A 107 13.90 24.03 -1.72
CA THR A 107 13.44 22.65 -1.94
C THR A 107 14.59 21.67 -2.18
N GLN A 108 15.63 22.03 -2.94
CA GLN A 108 16.82 21.19 -3.10
C GLN A 108 17.53 20.88 -1.77
N SER A 109 17.55 21.84 -0.83
CA SER A 109 18.18 21.64 0.49
C SER A 109 17.42 20.65 1.39
N TYR A 110 16.12 20.46 1.18
CA TYR A 110 15.34 19.41 1.84
C TYR A 110 15.43 18.07 1.10
N PHE A 111 15.73 18.08 -0.21
CA PHE A 111 15.75 16.91 -1.09
C PHE A 111 17.14 16.26 -1.29
N GLY A 112 18.17 16.80 -0.63
CA GLY A 112 19.57 16.42 -0.76
C GLY A 112 20.22 15.80 0.48
N LYS A 113 19.42 15.30 1.44
CA LYS A 113 19.89 14.49 2.57
C LYS A 113 19.47 13.04 2.39
#